data_AF-A0A0V0GQ56-F1
#
_entry.id   AF-A0A0V0GQ56-F1
#
_cell.length_a   1.000
_cell.length_b   1.000
_cell.length_c   1.000
_cell.angle_alpha   90.00
_cell.angle_beta   90.00
_cell.angle_gamma   90.00
#
_symmetry.space_group_name_H-M   'P 1'
#
loop_
_entity.id
_entity.type
_entity.pdbx_description
1 polymer ?
#
loop_
_entity_poly.entity_id
_entity_poly.type
_entity_poly.pdbx_seq_one_letter_code
_entity_poly.pdbx_strand_id
1 'polypeptide(L)'
;MVGLSVSSDLSLFNRVQAIFASEFGAVVVAVLLLHFAGFFVGYLSATLVGLAEPQRRAISIEVGMQNSSLGVVLATAHFTSPLVALPPAMSAVIMNIMGSTLGFFWRYIDPSDSNITPEATDKS
;
A
#
# COMPACT_ATOMS: atom_id res chain seq x y z
N MET A 1 -18.23 35.72 -1.38
CA MET A 1 -16.93 35.08 -1.08
C MET A 1 -16.87 33.65 -1.64
N VAL A 2 -17.24 33.44 -2.92
CA VAL A 2 -17.30 32.10 -3.57
C VAL A 2 -16.39 32.04 -4.81
N GLY A 3 -16.10 33.18 -5.45
CA GLY A 3 -15.23 33.23 -6.64
C GLY A 3 -13.73 33.00 -6.38
N LEU A 4 -13.25 33.18 -5.15
CA LEU A 4 -11.84 32.99 -4.81
C LEU A 4 -11.49 31.50 -4.59
N SER A 5 -12.42 30.68 -4.08
CA SER A 5 -12.17 29.25 -3.84
C SER A 5 -12.11 28.46 -5.15
N VAL A 6 -13.02 28.74 -6.08
CA VAL A 6 -13.06 28.06 -7.39
C VAL A 6 -11.78 28.29 -8.20
N SER A 7 -11.22 29.50 -8.16
CA SER A 7 -9.93 29.80 -8.82
C SER A 7 -8.75 29.11 -8.15
N SER A 8 -8.73 29.00 -6.82
CA SER A 8 -7.66 28.26 -6.12
C SER A 8 -7.78 26.77 -6.39
N ASP A 9 -8.98 26.20 -6.40
CA ASP A 9 -9.23 24.77 -6.64
C ASP A 9 -8.81 24.35 -8.05
N LEU A 10 -9.12 25.16 -9.07
CA LEU A 10 -8.64 24.95 -10.43
C LEU A 10 -7.10 25.05 -10.51
N SER A 11 -6.50 25.99 -9.78
CA SER A 11 -5.04 26.16 -9.75
C SER A 11 -4.33 25.00 -9.06
N LEU A 12 -4.94 24.44 -8.01
CA LEU A 12 -4.45 23.25 -7.32
C LEU A 12 -4.53 22.03 -8.22
N PHE A 13 -5.65 21.86 -8.93
CA PHE A 13 -5.82 20.76 -9.89
C PHE A 13 -4.75 20.79 -10.99
N ASN A 14 -4.51 21.95 -11.58
CA ASN A 14 -3.46 22.12 -12.60
C ASN A 14 -2.06 21.82 -12.05
N ARG A 15 -1.77 22.21 -10.79
CA ARG A 15 -0.49 21.90 -10.11
C ARG A 15 -0.34 20.41 -9.84
N VAL A 16 -1.40 19.75 -9.39
CA VAL A 16 -1.41 18.31 -9.13
C VAL A 16 -1.20 17.53 -10.44
N GLN A 17 -1.88 17.90 -11.52
CA GLN A 17 -1.65 17.28 -12.83
C GLN A 17 -0.21 17.49 -13.31
N ALA A 18 0.37 18.68 -13.14
CA ALA A 18 1.75 18.95 -13.51
C ALA A 18 2.75 18.09 -12.72
N ILE A 19 2.49 17.84 -11.43
CA ILE A 19 3.31 16.94 -10.61
C ILE A 19 3.23 15.51 -11.16
N PHE A 20 2.04 15.01 -11.46
CA PHE A 20 1.88 13.66 -12.02
C PHE A 20 2.50 13.50 -13.43
N ALA A 21 2.57 14.57 -14.21
CA ALA A 21 3.25 14.60 -15.51
C ALA A 21 4.78 14.74 -15.41
N SER A 22 5.33 15.02 -14.23
CA SER A 22 6.77 15.14 -14.02
C SER A 22 7.45 13.78 -13.86
N GLU A 23 8.78 13.74 -14.02
CA GLU A 23 9.58 12.53 -13.77
C GLU A 23 9.40 11.99 -12.35
N PHE A 24 9.27 12.88 -11.36
CA PHE A 24 8.95 12.50 -9.98
C PHE A 24 7.56 11.84 -9.91
N GLY A 25 6.56 12.43 -10.56
CA GLY A 25 5.21 11.86 -10.64
C GLY A 25 5.20 10.47 -11.26
N ALA A 26 5.97 10.25 -12.33
CA ALA A 26 6.14 8.95 -12.94
C ALA A 26 6.73 7.92 -11.97
N VAL A 27 7.72 8.29 -11.16
CA VAL A 27 8.28 7.41 -10.11
C VAL A 27 7.23 7.07 -9.05
N VAL A 28 6.46 8.05 -8.58
CA VAL A 28 5.37 7.80 -7.60
C VAL A 28 4.35 6.81 -8.15
N VAL A 29 3.89 7.01 -9.38
CA VAL A 29 2.93 6.11 -10.04
C VAL A 29 3.52 4.72 -10.23
N ALA A 30 4.77 4.61 -10.70
CA ALA A 30 5.43 3.33 -10.90
C ALA A 30 5.57 2.55 -9.59
N VAL A 31 5.99 3.21 -8.51
CA VAL A 31 6.12 2.58 -7.18
C VAL A 31 4.75 2.17 -6.63
N LEU A 32 3.72 3.00 -6.78
CA LEU A 32 2.36 2.67 -6.37
C LEU A 32 1.88 1.40 -7.09
N LEU A 33 2.05 1.34 -8.42
CA LEU A 33 1.68 0.18 -9.22
C LEU A 33 2.49 -1.07 -8.84
N LEU A 34 3.79 -0.92 -8.57
CA LEU A 34 4.66 -2.02 -8.16
C LEU A 34 4.15 -2.71 -6.89
N HIS A 35 3.87 -1.94 -5.85
CA HIS A 35 3.39 -2.51 -4.59
C HIS A 35 1.95 -3.00 -4.69
N PHE A 36 1.07 -2.26 -5.39
CA PHE A 36 -0.29 -2.74 -5.66
C PHE A 36 -0.27 -4.11 -6.34
N ALA A 37 0.56 -4.26 -7.38
CA ALA A 37 0.77 -5.53 -8.05
C ALA A 37 1.38 -6.58 -7.10
N GLY A 38 2.33 -6.20 -6.25
CA GLY A 38 2.93 -7.09 -5.24
C GLY A 38 1.89 -7.65 -4.26
N PHE A 39 1.06 -6.79 -3.65
CA PHE A 39 -0.01 -7.22 -2.76
C PHE A 39 -1.02 -8.11 -3.49
N PHE A 40 -1.44 -7.71 -4.70
CA PHE A 40 -2.43 -8.43 -5.49
C PHE A 40 -1.92 -9.81 -5.94
N VAL A 41 -0.73 -9.88 -6.52
CA VAL A 41 -0.11 -11.13 -6.99
C VAL A 41 0.23 -12.04 -5.82
N GLY A 42 0.69 -11.49 -4.69
CA GLY A 42 0.93 -12.26 -3.47
C GLY A 42 -0.35 -12.93 -2.95
N TYR A 43 -1.45 -12.18 -2.87
CA TYR A 43 -2.74 -12.75 -2.47
C TYR A 43 -3.26 -13.78 -3.48
N LEU A 44 -3.20 -13.46 -4.77
CA LEU A 44 -3.69 -14.33 -5.84
C LEU A 44 -2.88 -15.63 -5.91
N SER A 45 -1.55 -15.57 -5.84
CA SER A 45 -0.69 -16.76 -5.86
C SER A 45 -0.99 -17.69 -4.68
N ALA A 46 -1.12 -17.15 -3.46
CA ALA A 46 -1.52 -17.91 -2.28
C ALA A 46 -2.95 -18.50 -2.40
N THR A 47 -3.84 -17.81 -3.12
CA THR A 47 -5.18 -18.33 -3.43
C THR A 47 -5.10 -19.50 -4.41
N LEU A 48 -4.31 -19.40 -5.47
CA LEU A 48 -4.16 -20.44 -6.49
C LEU A 48 -3.58 -21.74 -5.93
N VAL A 49 -2.72 -21.66 -4.92
CA VAL A 49 -2.17 -22.84 -4.23
C VAL A 49 -3.07 -23.34 -3.08
N GLY A 50 -4.24 -22.74 -2.87
CA GLY A 50 -5.26 -23.24 -1.93
C GLY A 50 -4.99 -22.97 -0.45
N LEU A 51 -4.17 -21.97 -0.09
CA LEU A 51 -3.86 -21.66 1.31
C LEU A 51 -5.07 -21.09 2.07
N ALA A 52 -5.03 -21.11 3.40
CA ALA A 52 -6.08 -20.50 4.23
C ALA A 52 -6.00 -18.97 4.21
N GLU A 53 -7.11 -18.28 4.50
CA GLU A 53 -7.19 -16.81 4.44
C GLU A 53 -6.09 -16.09 5.27
N PRO A 54 -5.76 -16.49 6.51
CA PRO A 54 -4.66 -15.85 7.24
C PRO A 54 -3.31 -15.95 6.52
N GLN A 55 -3.03 -17.09 5.89
CA GLN A 55 -1.79 -17.31 5.14
C GLN A 55 -1.77 -16.50 3.85
N ARG A 56 -2.91 -16.38 3.13
CA ARG A 56 -3.02 -15.54 1.93
C ARG A 56 -2.76 -14.08 2.24
N ARG A 57 -3.33 -13.56 3.34
CA ARG A 57 -3.10 -12.20 3.83
C ARG A 57 -1.62 -11.99 4.18
N ALA A 58 -1.02 -12.93 4.91
CA ALA A 58 0.40 -12.86 5.25
C ALA A 58 1.29 -12.81 3.99
N ILE A 59 1.09 -13.72 3.03
CA ILE A 59 1.88 -13.76 1.80
C ILE A 59 1.66 -12.51 0.95
N SER A 60 0.43 -12.00 0.85
CA SER A 60 0.14 -10.74 0.18
C SER A 60 0.97 -9.59 0.77
N ILE A 61 1.05 -9.49 2.11
CA ILE A 61 1.85 -8.48 2.80
C ILE A 61 3.34 -8.71 2.58
N GLU A 62 3.85 -9.92 2.72
CA GLU A 62 5.28 -10.23 2.52
C GLU A 62 5.75 -9.91 1.09
N VAL A 63 4.93 -10.20 0.08
CA VAL A 63 5.26 -9.90 -1.32
C VAL A 63 5.15 -8.41 -1.63
N GLY A 64 4.13 -7.73 -1.09
CA GLY A 64 3.94 -6.29 -1.30
C GLY A 64 4.91 -5.42 -0.50
N MET A 65 5.38 -5.87 0.66
CA MET A 65 6.28 -5.15 1.56
C MET A 65 7.73 -5.53 1.30
N GLN A 66 8.40 -4.76 0.44
CA GLN A 66 9.81 -4.99 0.10
C GLN A 66 10.76 -4.25 1.05
N ASN A 67 12.00 -4.74 1.16
CA ASN A 67 13.02 -4.03 1.94
C ASN A 67 13.55 -2.81 1.17
N SER A 68 12.90 -1.68 1.39
CA SER A 68 13.23 -0.41 0.76
C SER A 68 14.57 0.18 1.22
N SER A 69 15.02 -0.10 2.46
CA SER A 69 16.30 0.43 2.96
C SER A 69 17.48 -0.21 2.24
N LEU A 70 17.42 -1.52 1.97
CA LEU A 70 18.41 -2.20 1.14
C LEU A 70 18.45 -1.60 -0.27
N GLY A 71 17.29 -1.27 -0.85
CA GLY A 71 17.21 -0.59 -2.15
C GLY A 71 17.93 0.77 -2.16
N VAL A 72 17.73 1.59 -1.13
CA VAL A 72 18.45 2.88 -0.99
C VAL A 72 19.95 2.65 -0.85
N VAL A 73 20.37 1.69 -0.01
CA VAL A 73 21.79 1.38 0.21
C VAL A 73 22.46 0.91 -1.09
N LEU A 74 21.82 0.02 -1.85
CA LEU A 74 22.35 -0.44 -3.13
C LEU A 74 22.40 0.69 -4.16
N ALA A 75 21.38 1.55 -4.20
CA ALA A 75 21.35 2.69 -5.09
C ALA A 75 22.51 3.66 -4.83
N THR A 76 22.75 4.01 -3.56
CA THR A 76 23.82 4.94 -3.18
C THR A 76 25.21 4.33 -3.27
N ALA A 77 25.34 3.01 -3.08
CA ALA A 77 26.64 2.33 -3.17
C ALA A 77 27.11 2.11 -4.61
N HIS A 78 26.19 1.89 -5.55
CA HIS A 78 26.55 1.41 -6.89
C HIS A 78 26.25 2.38 -8.04
N PHE A 79 25.48 3.45 -7.81
CA PHE A 79 25.14 4.43 -8.85
C PHE A 79 25.65 5.82 -8.48
N THR A 80 26.24 6.51 -9.47
CA THR A 80 26.74 7.88 -9.30
C THR A 80 25.60 8.90 -9.19
N SER A 81 24.46 8.62 -9.83
CA SER A 81 23.31 9.52 -9.80
C SER A 81 22.48 9.32 -8.53
N PRO A 82 22.29 10.36 -7.69
CA PRO A 82 21.48 10.26 -6.48
C PRO A 82 20.00 10.03 -6.79
N LEU A 83 19.55 10.30 -8.02
CA LEU A 83 18.18 10.06 -8.45
C LEU A 83 17.79 8.57 -8.44
N VAL A 84 18.75 7.65 -8.50
CA VAL A 84 18.49 6.20 -8.44
C VAL A 84 18.00 5.77 -7.05
N ALA A 85 18.28 6.55 -6.00
CA ALA A 85 17.77 6.31 -4.66
C ALA A 85 16.31 6.77 -4.47
N LEU A 86 15.76 7.52 -5.43
CA LEU A 86 14.41 8.08 -5.32
C LEU A 86 13.32 6.99 -5.30
N PRO A 87 13.29 6.00 -6.22
CA PRO A 87 12.29 4.93 -6.15
C PRO A 87 12.27 4.13 -4.84
N PRO A 88 13.40 3.60 -4.31
CA PRO A 88 13.37 2.86 -3.06
C PRO A 88 13.03 3.74 -1.84
N ALA A 89 13.38 5.04 -1.85
CA ALA A 89 12.95 5.95 -0.79
C ALA A 89 11.44 6.18 -0.80
N MET A 90 10.85 6.41 -1.97
CA MET A 90 9.39 6.58 -2.12
C MET A 90 8.62 5.29 -1.83
N SER A 91 9.18 4.15 -2.21
CA SER A 91 8.68 2.79 -1.91
C SER A 91 8.42 2.62 -0.41
N ALA A 92 9.34 3.05 0.45
CA ALA A 92 9.18 2.95 1.90
C ALA A 92 7.90 3.64 2.42
N VAL A 93 7.58 4.83 1.91
CA VAL A 93 6.39 5.58 2.32
C VAL A 93 5.13 4.91 1.77
N ILE A 94 5.13 4.62 0.48
CA ILE A 94 3.97 4.13 -0.27
C ILE A 94 3.56 2.73 0.20
N MET A 95 4.50 1.80 0.34
CA MET A 95 4.22 0.44 0.80
C MET A 95 3.67 0.40 2.23
N ASN A 96 4.18 1.25 3.13
CA ASN A 96 3.72 1.32 4.52
C ASN A 96 2.29 1.84 4.62
N ILE A 97 1.94 2.87 3.82
CA ILE A 97 0.56 3.37 3.75
C ILE A 97 -0.36 2.26 3.24
N MET A 98 -0.04 1.64 2.09
CA MET A 98 -0.89 0.60 1.51
C MET A 98 -1.01 -0.63 2.40
N GLY A 99 0.10 -1.13 2.94
CA GLY A 99 0.11 -2.29 3.83
C GLY A 99 -0.71 -2.05 5.10
N SER A 100 -0.59 -0.85 5.69
CA SER A 100 -1.39 -0.47 6.88
C SER A 100 -2.87 -0.36 6.54
N THR A 101 -3.23 0.25 5.40
CA THR A 101 -4.62 0.34 4.93
C THR A 101 -5.21 -1.05 4.67
N LEU A 102 -4.44 -1.95 4.04
CA LEU A 102 -4.88 -3.31 3.75
C LEU A 102 -5.07 -4.13 5.04
N GLY A 103 -4.12 -4.04 5.97
CA GLY A 103 -4.24 -4.65 7.30
C GLY A 103 -5.43 -4.11 8.10
N PHE A 104 -5.67 -2.80 8.05
CA PHE A 104 -6.85 -2.18 8.63
C PHE A 104 -8.14 -2.73 8.01
N PHE A 105 -8.23 -2.78 6.68
CA PHE A 105 -9.41 -3.30 5.98
C PHE A 105 -9.71 -4.75 6.37
N TRP A 106 -8.70 -5.62 6.40
CA TRP A 106 -8.88 -7.01 6.80
C TRP A 106 -9.30 -7.20 8.26
N ARG A 107 -8.92 -6.28 9.16
CA ARG A 107 -9.40 -6.29 10.55
C ARG A 107 -10.92 -6.10 10.65
N TYR A 108 -11.54 -5.35 9.74
CA TYR A 108 -13.00 -5.20 9.71
C TYR A 108 -13.72 -6.33 8.97
N ILE A 109 -12.98 -7.17 8.25
CA ILE A 109 -13.51 -8.31 7.48
C ILE A 109 -13.19 -9.64 8.19
N ASP A 110 -12.78 -9.60 9.45
CA ASP A 110 -12.51 -10.82 10.19
C ASP A 110 -13.82 -11.54 10.55
N PRO A 111 -14.05 -12.80 10.11
CA PRO A 111 -15.31 -13.51 10.36
C PRO A 111 -15.48 -14.05 11.78
N SER A 112 -14.55 -13.79 12.70
CA SER A 112 -14.49 -14.49 14.00
C SER A 112 -15.43 -13.97 15.10
N ASP A 113 -16.25 -12.94 14.83
CA ASP A 113 -17.16 -12.36 15.84
C ASP A 113 -18.57 -12.98 15.86
N SER A 114 -18.80 -14.16 15.27
CA SER A 114 -20.12 -14.82 15.26
C SER A 114 -20.30 -16.00 16.23
N ASN A 115 -19.39 -16.24 17.19
CA ASN A 115 -19.51 -17.36 18.14
C ASN A 115 -19.32 -16.95 19.62
N ILE A 116 -19.82 -15.79 20.03
CA ILE A 116 -20.16 -15.59 21.45
C ILE A 116 -21.61 -16.03 21.63
N THR A 117 -21.86 -17.34 21.69
CA THR A 117 -23.04 -17.84 22.39
C THR A 117 -22.84 -17.51 23.86
N PRO A 118 -23.71 -16.70 24.49
CA PRO A 118 -23.81 -16.69 25.94
C PRO A 118 -24.26 -18.11 26.31
N GLU A 119 -23.35 -18.87 26.90
CA GLU A 119 -23.67 -20.14 27.54
C GLU A 119 -24.82 -19.86 28.51
N ALA A 120 -26.00 -20.35 28.16
CA ALA A 120 -27.14 -20.40 29.04
C ALA A 120 -26.78 -21.35 30.18
N THR A 121 -26.23 -20.81 31.26
CA THR A 121 -26.29 -21.49 32.56
C THR A 121 -27.70 -21.29 33.10
N ASP A 122 -28.48 -22.29 32.73
CA ASP A 122 -29.80 -22.66 33.21
C ASP A 122 -29.93 -22.55 34.74
N LYS A 123 -31.14 -22.17 35.15
CA LYS A 123 -31.61 -22.21 36.52
C LYS A 123 -31.98 -23.67 36.85
N SER A 124 -31.35 -24.25 37.87
CA SER A 124 -32.00 -25.24 38.72
C SER A 124 -31.38 -25.24 40.11
#